data_AF-A0A023FZZ4-F1
#
_entry.id   AF-A0A023FZZ4-F1
#
_cell.length_a   1.000
_cell.length_b   1.000
_cell.length_c   1.000
_cell.angle_alpha   90.00
_cell.angle_beta   90.00
_cell.angle_gamma   90.00
#
_symmetry.space_group_name_H-M   'P 1'
#
loop_
_entity.id
_entity.type
_entity.pdbx_description
1 polymer ?
#
loop_
_entity_poly.entity_id
_entity_poly.type
_entity_poly.pdbx_seq_one_letter_code
_entity_poly.pdbx_strand_id
1 'polypeptide(L)'
;DVDQQLAEKCPDLDLIVGGHTNTFLYTGDPPVGDKPEGPYPYIYNRTDKTYCLIVQDYRFGKYLGFLELEITREGNITGWSGNPILLGQNLTEDQEMLENLKPYKEIVDAAVNEVVGSSKVLLEANEKLCRHQECNAANLMADSFLDYYTNRDSPVPEAWSIVNAAVINGGIARDSIKQKRNVTLGDLLGAMPYDSDLAIMNMSGYDLLQMFEYSVVNFTWLPDLNGKFLQVSGARVVYNFSLPNGCRVVSLKVLCANCSVPVYEDVKDNNTYSIVTTMFIASGGDGFKFNKNVTKRTEGVSAFDVFTAYVKKISPIKTPEEDRVVVIDLPPRPNITTTPLPTTTVSSVMAREDWRAMRRNFLW
;
A
#
# COMPACT_ATOMS: atom_id res chain seq x y z
N ASP A 1 -2.23 -14.74 4.63
CA ASP A 1 -0.94 -14.43 4.00
C ASP A 1 -0.72 -15.36 2.79
N VAL A 2 0.00 -14.93 1.75
CA VAL A 2 0.40 -15.81 0.62
C VAL A 2 1.53 -16.75 1.06
N ASP A 3 2.43 -16.28 1.93
CA ASP A 3 3.55 -17.09 2.42
C ASP A 3 3.04 -18.34 3.15
N GLN A 4 2.06 -18.18 4.02
CA GLN A 4 1.40 -19.29 4.73
C GLN A 4 0.62 -20.22 3.78
N GLN A 5 0.03 -19.69 2.70
CA GLN A 5 -0.65 -20.52 1.70
C GLN A 5 0.34 -21.36 0.89
N LEU A 6 1.52 -20.81 0.58
CA LEU A 6 2.60 -21.56 -0.06
C LEU A 6 3.13 -22.63 0.88
N ALA A 7 3.33 -22.31 2.16
CA ALA A 7 3.71 -23.29 3.17
C ALA A 7 2.72 -24.48 3.23
N GLU A 8 1.41 -24.23 3.20
CA GLU A 8 0.39 -25.29 3.18
C GLU A 8 0.38 -26.11 1.88
N LYS A 9 0.41 -25.42 0.72
CA LYS A 9 0.18 -26.06 -0.59
C LYS A 9 1.42 -26.69 -1.21
N CYS A 10 2.61 -26.34 -0.72
CA CYS A 10 3.89 -26.84 -1.21
C CYS A 10 4.61 -27.56 -0.06
N PRO A 11 4.36 -28.87 0.14
CA PRO A 11 4.93 -29.63 1.24
C PRO A 11 6.45 -29.75 1.17
N ASP A 12 7.04 -29.62 -0.02
CA ASP A 12 8.48 -29.71 -0.26
C ASP A 12 9.28 -28.45 0.16
N LEU A 13 8.62 -27.39 0.66
CA LEU A 13 9.29 -26.16 1.08
C LEU A 13 9.59 -26.15 2.59
N ASP A 14 10.86 -26.16 2.99
CA ASP A 14 11.21 -26.09 4.42
C ASP A 14 11.33 -24.65 4.96
N LEU A 15 11.61 -23.68 4.09
CA LEU A 15 11.78 -22.26 4.42
C LEU A 15 11.18 -21.36 3.32
N ILE A 16 10.50 -20.29 3.74
CA ILE A 16 10.03 -19.18 2.89
C ILE A 16 10.62 -17.86 3.41
N VAL A 17 11.32 -17.15 2.54
CA VAL A 17 11.76 -15.77 2.76
C VAL A 17 10.78 -14.86 2.01
N GLY A 18 9.85 -14.26 2.76
CA GLY A 18 8.71 -13.53 2.23
C GLY A 18 8.95 -12.02 2.06
N GLY A 19 7.88 -11.29 1.76
CA GLY A 19 7.87 -9.84 1.68
C GLY A 19 6.47 -9.27 1.37
N HIS A 20 6.42 -8.11 0.71
CA HIS A 20 5.19 -7.43 0.24
C HIS A 20 4.28 -6.84 1.33
N THR A 21 3.90 -7.62 2.36
CA THR A 21 3.05 -7.18 3.46
C THR A 21 3.77 -6.24 4.44
N ASN A 22 5.10 -6.22 4.40
CA ASN A 22 5.98 -5.53 5.36
C ASN A 22 5.86 -6.11 6.78
N THR A 23 5.68 -7.43 6.90
CA THR A 23 5.46 -8.09 8.19
C THR A 23 6.72 -7.98 9.05
N PHE A 24 6.60 -7.47 10.27
CA PHE A 24 7.70 -7.49 11.23
C PHE A 24 7.61 -8.74 12.10
N LEU A 25 8.56 -9.65 11.95
CA LEU A 25 8.69 -10.82 12.82
C LEU A 25 9.89 -10.64 13.75
N TYR A 26 9.72 -10.92 15.04
CA TYR A 26 10.80 -10.82 16.03
C TYR A 26 10.55 -11.74 17.23
N THR A 27 11.58 -12.44 17.69
CA THR A 27 11.54 -13.30 18.89
C THR A 27 12.21 -12.59 20.07
N GLY A 28 11.46 -12.37 21.16
CA GLY A 28 11.91 -11.62 22.34
C GLY A 28 11.55 -10.14 22.27
N ASP A 29 12.31 -9.31 22.98
CA ASP A 29 12.09 -7.85 23.01
C ASP A 29 12.73 -7.17 21.78
N PRO A 30 11.95 -6.46 20.96
CA PRO A 30 12.47 -5.71 19.83
C PRO A 30 13.44 -4.59 20.26
N PRO A 31 14.45 -4.26 19.43
CA PRO A 31 15.47 -3.28 19.80
C PRO A 31 14.94 -1.84 19.86
N VAL A 32 13.80 -1.57 19.22
CA VAL A 32 13.09 -0.29 19.21
C VAL A 32 11.57 -0.54 19.24
N GLY A 33 10.75 0.50 19.39
CA GLY A 33 9.29 0.39 19.57
C GLY A 33 8.46 -0.12 18.38
N ASP A 34 9.06 -0.83 17.41
CA ASP A 34 8.31 -1.54 16.37
C ASP A 34 7.58 -2.73 16.98
N LYS A 35 6.35 -3.00 16.55
CA LYS A 35 5.51 -4.07 17.11
C LYS A 35 5.62 -5.33 16.24
N PRO A 36 6.16 -6.45 16.77
CA PRO A 36 6.19 -7.71 16.03
C PRO A 36 4.79 -8.26 15.83
N GLU A 37 4.54 -8.80 14.64
CA GLU A 37 3.30 -9.51 14.28
C GLU A 37 3.38 -11.00 14.62
N GLY A 38 4.59 -11.51 14.89
CA GLY A 38 4.84 -12.88 15.29
C GLY A 38 6.33 -13.14 15.61
N PRO A 39 6.67 -14.36 16.05
CA PRO A 39 8.06 -14.76 16.29
C PRO A 39 8.85 -14.83 14.98
N TYR A 40 10.17 -14.67 15.09
CA TYR A 40 11.13 -14.91 14.01
C TYR A 40 11.96 -16.17 14.31
N PRO A 41 11.98 -17.18 13.42
CA PRO A 41 11.07 -17.35 12.29
C PRO A 41 9.64 -17.68 12.77
N TYR A 42 8.64 -17.39 11.93
CA TYR A 42 7.29 -17.90 12.13
C TYR A 42 7.24 -19.37 11.70
N ILE A 43 6.68 -20.25 12.54
CA ILE A 43 6.60 -21.68 12.25
C ILE A 43 5.19 -21.99 11.74
N TYR A 44 5.08 -22.33 10.45
CA TYR A 44 3.84 -22.82 9.88
C TYR A 44 3.79 -24.36 9.99
N ASN A 45 2.96 -24.87 10.90
CA ASN A 45 2.76 -26.31 11.08
C ASN A 45 1.73 -26.84 10.09
N ARG A 46 2.10 -27.86 9.30
CA ARG A 46 1.21 -28.51 8.34
C ARG A 46 0.36 -29.61 8.97
N THR A 47 -0.67 -30.02 8.25
CA THR A 47 -1.57 -31.11 8.66
C THR A 47 -0.90 -32.48 8.75
N ASP A 48 0.19 -32.71 7.99
CA ASP A 48 0.98 -33.93 8.00
C ASP A 48 2.08 -33.98 9.08
N LYS A 49 2.09 -32.99 10.00
CA LYS A 49 3.06 -32.79 11.08
C LYS A 49 4.46 -32.36 10.64
N THR A 50 4.66 -32.05 9.37
CA THR A 50 5.84 -31.29 8.93
C THR A 50 5.62 -29.80 9.21
N TYR A 51 6.67 -28.99 9.03
CA TYR A 51 6.60 -27.55 9.22
C TYR A 51 7.36 -26.81 8.11
N CYS A 52 7.03 -25.54 7.95
CA CYS A 52 7.75 -24.60 7.10
C CYS A 52 8.10 -23.37 7.94
N LEU A 53 9.36 -22.94 7.90
CA LEU A 53 9.79 -21.69 8.50
C LEU A 53 9.43 -20.53 7.57
N ILE A 54 8.92 -19.42 8.10
CA ILE A 54 8.62 -18.22 7.34
C ILE A 54 9.33 -17.04 7.99
N VAL A 55 10.06 -16.25 7.20
CA VAL A 55 10.73 -15.03 7.66
C VAL A 55 10.36 -13.84 6.79
N GLN A 56 10.21 -12.69 7.43
CA GLN A 56 10.20 -11.35 6.82
C GLN A 56 10.94 -10.41 7.77
N ASP A 57 11.56 -9.37 7.22
CA ASP A 57 12.41 -8.42 7.95
C ASP A 57 11.89 -6.99 7.85
N TYR A 58 10.55 -6.85 7.91
CA TYR A 58 9.86 -5.57 7.91
C TYR A 58 9.94 -4.82 6.57
N ARG A 59 10.51 -3.60 6.54
CA ARG A 59 10.50 -2.70 5.38
C ARG A 59 11.61 -1.66 5.39
N PHE A 60 11.81 -1.06 4.23
CA PHE A 60 12.65 0.14 4.00
C PHE A 60 14.14 -0.03 4.33
N GLY A 61 14.64 -1.27 4.39
CA GLY A 61 16.01 -1.55 4.80
C GLY A 61 16.30 -1.18 6.25
N LYS A 62 15.27 -1.02 7.10
CA LYS A 62 15.45 -0.70 8.53
C LYS A 62 16.09 -1.88 9.28
N TYR A 63 15.74 -3.10 8.90
CA TYR A 63 16.31 -4.32 9.43
C TYR A 63 16.93 -5.14 8.29
N LEU A 64 17.94 -5.94 8.64
CA LEU A 64 18.48 -7.00 7.81
C LEU A 64 18.02 -8.34 8.40
N GLY A 65 17.22 -9.11 7.67
CA GLY A 65 16.84 -10.46 8.09
C GLY A 65 18.05 -11.36 8.30
N PHE A 66 18.14 -12.01 9.47
CA PHE A 66 19.21 -12.95 9.80
C PHE A 66 18.63 -14.22 10.43
N LEU A 67 18.79 -15.34 9.74
CA LEU A 67 18.40 -16.68 10.18
C LEU A 67 19.57 -17.64 9.99
N GLU A 68 19.99 -18.28 11.08
CA GLU A 68 20.95 -19.38 11.07
C GLU A 68 20.20 -20.70 11.15
N LEU A 69 20.59 -21.68 10.32
CA LEU A 69 19.95 -22.98 10.21
C LEU A 69 20.95 -24.11 10.44
N GLU A 70 20.52 -25.14 11.16
CA GLU A 70 21.19 -26.44 11.21
C GLU A 70 20.47 -27.41 10.28
N ILE A 71 21.20 -27.95 9.30
CA ILE A 71 20.64 -28.80 8.25
C ILE A 71 21.41 -30.12 8.18
N THR A 72 20.70 -31.26 8.14
CA THR A 72 21.33 -32.57 7.96
C THR A 72 21.80 -32.78 6.52
N ARG A 73 22.61 -33.83 6.27
CA ARG A 73 23.05 -34.16 4.90
C ARG A 73 21.90 -34.54 3.97
N GLU A 74 20.80 -35.00 4.54
CA GLU A 74 19.56 -35.36 3.83
C GLU A 74 18.69 -34.14 3.53
N GLY A 75 19.09 -32.94 3.99
CA GLY A 75 18.39 -31.68 3.72
C GLY A 75 17.37 -31.27 4.79
N ASN A 76 17.25 -32.00 5.90
CA ASN A 76 16.27 -31.70 6.94
C ASN A 76 16.77 -30.59 7.88
N ILE A 77 15.93 -29.60 8.17
CA ILE A 77 16.23 -28.59 9.19
C ILE A 77 16.04 -29.22 10.59
N THR A 78 17.08 -29.14 11.42
CA THR A 78 17.08 -29.67 12.81
C THR A 78 17.12 -28.60 13.87
N GLY A 79 17.51 -27.38 13.52
CA GLY A 79 17.62 -26.26 14.43
C GLY A 79 17.64 -24.93 13.68
N TRP A 80 17.23 -23.86 14.37
CA TRP A 80 17.29 -22.51 13.85
C TRP A 80 17.49 -21.50 14.98
N SER A 81 18.13 -20.38 14.67
CA SER A 81 18.21 -19.23 15.55
C SER A 81 18.36 -17.94 14.73
N GLY A 82 18.07 -16.79 15.34
CA GLY A 82 18.24 -15.49 14.67
C GLY A 82 17.12 -14.50 14.98
N ASN A 83 17.28 -13.30 14.44
CA ASN A 83 16.33 -12.21 14.47
C ASN A 83 16.75 -11.17 13.41
N PRO A 84 15.83 -10.34 12.89
CA PRO A 84 16.22 -9.21 12.06
C PRO A 84 17.14 -8.25 12.82
N ILE A 85 18.27 -7.90 12.21
CA ILE A 85 19.28 -7.02 12.78
C ILE A 85 18.90 -5.57 12.47
N LEU A 86 18.67 -4.74 13.50
CA LEU A 86 18.40 -3.33 13.31
C LEU A 86 19.63 -2.64 12.71
N LEU A 87 19.47 -2.03 11.53
CA LEU A 87 20.49 -1.21 10.91
C LEU A 87 20.49 0.20 11.53
N GLY A 88 20.96 0.28 12.77
CA GLY A 88 21.01 1.49 13.57
C GLY A 88 22.28 2.32 13.36
N GLN A 89 22.31 3.53 13.92
CA GLN A 89 23.46 4.45 13.85
C GLN A 89 24.73 3.95 14.54
N ASN A 90 24.65 2.83 15.28
CA ASN A 90 25.79 2.18 15.91
C ASN A 90 26.61 1.31 14.94
N LEU A 91 26.07 1.01 13.74
CA LEU A 91 26.81 0.32 12.69
C LEU A 91 27.57 1.33 11.85
N THR A 92 28.83 1.00 11.54
CA THR A 92 29.65 1.83 10.66
C THR A 92 29.27 1.54 9.21
N GLU A 93 28.96 2.59 8.46
CA GLU A 93 28.72 2.48 7.01
C GLU A 93 30.01 2.10 6.28
N ASP A 94 29.90 1.26 5.26
CA ASP A 94 31.05 0.87 4.46
C ASP A 94 31.56 2.03 3.59
N GLN A 95 32.84 2.38 3.74
CA GLN A 95 33.41 3.58 3.13
C GLN A 95 33.53 3.47 1.60
N GLU A 96 33.83 2.28 1.08
CA GLU A 96 33.91 2.05 -0.37
C GLU A 96 32.52 2.20 -1.01
N MET A 97 31.49 1.66 -0.38
CA MET A 97 30.10 1.85 -0.81
C MET A 97 29.67 3.31 -0.75
N LEU A 98 30.03 4.06 0.29
CA LEU A 98 29.74 5.50 0.37
C LEU A 98 30.39 6.28 -0.77
N GLU A 99 31.65 5.98 -1.09
CA GLU A 99 32.38 6.61 -2.18
C GLU A 99 31.74 6.28 -3.55
N ASN A 100 31.32 5.03 -3.74
CA ASN A 100 30.62 4.60 -4.95
C ASN A 100 29.23 5.24 -5.10
N LEU A 101 28.53 5.50 -3.98
CA LEU A 101 27.20 6.13 -3.99
C LEU A 101 27.25 7.64 -4.19
N LYS A 102 28.37 8.30 -3.87
CA LYS A 102 28.52 9.76 -3.92
C LYS A 102 28.04 10.42 -5.23
N PRO A 103 28.44 9.99 -6.44
CA PRO A 103 27.98 10.63 -7.68
C PRO A 103 26.46 10.51 -7.89
N TYR A 104 25.87 9.37 -7.50
CA TYR A 104 24.42 9.17 -7.58
C TYR A 104 23.69 10.02 -6.55
N LYS A 105 24.24 10.11 -5.33
CA LYS A 105 23.70 10.92 -4.25
C LYS A 105 23.63 12.39 -4.65
N GLU A 106 24.66 12.94 -5.29
CA GLU A 106 24.65 14.34 -5.74
C GLU A 106 23.52 14.63 -6.74
N ILE A 107 23.26 13.72 -7.68
CA ILE A 107 22.17 13.85 -8.66
C ILE A 107 20.81 13.75 -7.97
N VAL A 108 20.63 12.75 -7.10
CA VAL A 108 19.37 12.53 -6.38
C VAL A 108 19.11 13.69 -5.42
N ASP A 109 20.11 14.12 -4.64
CA ASP A 109 19.99 15.24 -3.69
C ASP A 109 19.61 16.53 -4.41
N ALA A 110 20.17 16.80 -5.59
CA ALA A 110 19.79 17.96 -6.38
C ALA A 110 18.31 17.92 -6.81
N ALA A 111 17.82 16.76 -7.25
CA ALA A 111 16.43 16.59 -7.65
C ALA A 111 15.46 16.64 -6.46
N VAL A 112 15.70 15.85 -5.41
CA VAL A 112 14.76 15.72 -4.28
C VAL A 112 14.69 16.99 -3.43
N ASN A 113 15.71 17.84 -3.44
CA ASN A 113 15.71 19.12 -2.72
C ASN A 113 15.08 20.29 -3.51
N GLU A 114 14.70 20.10 -4.77
CA GLU A 114 14.00 21.12 -5.54
C GLU A 114 12.69 21.50 -4.83
N VAL A 115 12.53 22.77 -4.46
CA VAL A 115 11.29 23.27 -3.86
C VAL A 115 10.23 23.45 -4.94
N VAL A 116 9.15 22.70 -4.83
CA VAL A 116 8.02 22.71 -5.79
C VAL A 116 6.82 23.50 -5.27
N GLY A 117 6.84 23.92 -4.01
CA GLY A 117 5.80 24.77 -3.44
C GLY A 117 5.78 24.78 -1.91
N SER A 118 4.61 25.05 -1.34
CA SER A 118 4.32 25.03 0.09
C SER A 118 2.96 24.38 0.37
N SER A 119 2.79 23.83 1.58
CA SER A 119 1.49 23.31 2.05
C SER A 119 1.06 24.01 3.34
N LYS A 120 -0.22 24.38 3.40
CA LYS A 120 -0.87 24.96 4.60
C LYS A 120 -1.59 23.93 5.45
N VAL A 121 -1.66 22.68 4.98
CA VAL A 121 -2.31 21.56 5.65
C VAL A 121 -1.39 20.33 5.62
N LEU A 122 -1.62 19.36 6.51
CA LEU A 122 -1.07 18.02 6.36
C LEU A 122 -1.83 17.32 5.23
N LEU A 123 -1.13 16.74 4.26
CA LEU A 123 -1.72 15.80 3.31
C LEU A 123 -1.48 14.40 3.86
N GLU A 124 -2.52 13.80 4.46
CA GLU A 124 -2.39 12.58 5.23
C GLU A 124 -2.59 11.34 4.36
N ALA A 125 -1.64 10.42 4.42
CA ALA A 125 -1.70 9.10 3.77
C ALA A 125 -1.09 7.99 4.65
N ASN A 126 -0.80 8.29 5.91
CA ASN A 126 -0.19 7.35 6.84
C ASN A 126 -1.13 6.18 7.16
N GLU A 127 -0.54 5.09 7.65
CA GLU A 127 -1.28 3.90 8.12
C GLU A 127 -2.26 3.30 7.09
N LYS A 128 -2.04 3.60 5.80
CA LYS A 128 -2.90 3.13 4.69
C LYS A 128 -4.33 3.67 4.77
N LEU A 129 -4.55 4.85 5.37
CA LEU A 129 -5.89 5.42 5.56
C LEU A 129 -6.64 5.61 4.23
N CYS A 130 -5.93 6.02 3.17
CA CYS A 130 -6.46 6.16 1.80
C CYS A 130 -7.00 4.84 1.22
N ARG A 131 -6.79 3.69 1.87
CA ARG A 131 -7.25 2.37 1.43
C ARG A 131 -8.60 1.95 2.04
N HIS A 132 -9.22 2.79 2.88
CA HIS A 132 -10.50 2.46 3.51
C HIS A 132 -11.41 3.64 3.82
N GLN A 133 -10.97 4.87 3.59
CA GLN A 133 -11.75 6.10 3.75
C GLN A 133 -11.23 7.19 2.80
N GLU A 134 -11.95 8.30 2.66
CA GLU A 134 -11.43 9.48 1.97
C GLU A 134 -10.10 9.94 2.58
N CYS A 135 -9.19 10.44 1.75
CA CYS A 135 -7.98 11.09 2.24
C CYS A 135 -7.61 12.30 1.38
N ASN A 136 -7.25 13.40 2.02
CA ASN A 136 -6.94 14.63 1.29
C ASN A 136 -5.68 14.53 0.40
N ALA A 137 -4.72 13.65 0.73
CA ALA A 137 -3.56 13.40 -0.11
C ALA A 137 -3.96 12.82 -1.47
N ALA A 138 -4.86 11.83 -1.50
CA ALA A 138 -5.35 11.25 -2.73
C ALA A 138 -6.36 12.15 -3.45
N ASN A 139 -7.13 12.98 -2.72
CA ASN A 139 -7.94 14.03 -3.34
C ASN A 139 -7.07 14.96 -4.19
N LEU A 140 -5.93 15.41 -3.66
CA LEU A 140 -4.99 16.27 -4.40
C LEU A 140 -4.44 15.59 -5.65
N MET A 141 -4.09 14.30 -5.55
CA MET A 141 -3.60 13.52 -6.70
C MET A 141 -4.70 13.37 -7.77
N ALA A 142 -5.92 13.01 -7.37
CA ALA A 142 -7.05 12.88 -8.30
C ALA A 142 -7.42 14.23 -8.94
N ASP A 143 -7.36 15.33 -8.16
CA ASP A 143 -7.58 16.70 -8.66
C ASP A 143 -6.55 17.06 -9.73
N SER A 144 -5.28 16.68 -9.55
CA SER A 144 -4.26 16.94 -10.56
C SER A 144 -4.57 16.25 -11.89
N PHE A 145 -5.09 15.03 -11.85
CA PHE A 145 -5.40 14.25 -13.06
C PHE A 145 -6.66 14.79 -13.73
N LEU A 146 -7.68 15.18 -12.95
CA LEU A 146 -8.88 15.81 -13.49
C LEU A 146 -8.56 17.18 -14.09
N ASP A 147 -7.84 18.04 -13.38
CA ASP A 147 -7.41 19.37 -13.85
C ASP A 147 -6.65 19.27 -15.17
N TYR A 148 -5.73 18.30 -15.30
CA TYR A 148 -4.96 18.12 -16.53
C TYR A 148 -5.84 17.88 -17.77
N TYR A 149 -6.87 17.05 -17.67
CA TYR A 149 -7.74 16.73 -18.82
C TYR A 149 -8.89 17.71 -19.02
N THR A 150 -9.36 18.37 -17.96
CA THR A 150 -10.43 19.39 -18.08
C THR A 150 -9.91 20.70 -18.66
N ASN A 151 -8.62 20.99 -18.55
CA ASN A 151 -7.98 22.13 -19.22
C ASN A 151 -7.71 21.89 -20.73
N ARG A 152 -8.24 20.81 -21.32
CA ARG A 152 -8.10 20.53 -22.75
C ARG A 152 -9.32 20.94 -23.53
N ASP A 153 -9.09 21.31 -24.79
CA ASP A 153 -10.17 21.63 -25.70
C ASP A 153 -11.09 20.42 -25.92
N SER A 154 -12.38 20.63 -25.68
CA SER A 154 -13.39 19.64 -25.97
C SER A 154 -13.78 19.68 -27.44
N PRO A 155 -13.89 18.52 -28.13
CA PRO A 155 -14.43 18.48 -29.49
C PRO A 155 -15.95 18.70 -29.51
N VAL A 156 -16.62 18.66 -28.35
CA VAL A 156 -18.05 18.93 -28.22
C VAL A 156 -18.25 20.41 -27.89
N PRO A 157 -18.97 21.18 -28.73
CA PRO A 157 -19.25 22.59 -28.45
C PRO A 157 -19.92 22.77 -27.09
N GLU A 158 -19.51 23.79 -26.34
CA GLU A 158 -20.04 24.15 -25.01
C GLU A 158 -19.80 23.14 -23.87
N ALA A 159 -19.19 21.98 -24.16
CA ALA A 159 -18.73 21.08 -23.11
C ALA A 159 -17.51 21.66 -22.41
N TRP A 160 -17.58 21.81 -21.09
CA TRP A 160 -16.46 22.32 -20.29
C TRP A 160 -15.31 21.32 -20.13
N SER A 161 -15.55 20.03 -20.39
CA SER A 161 -14.56 18.97 -20.19
C SER A 161 -14.77 17.79 -21.14
N ILE A 162 -13.68 17.08 -21.45
CA ILE A 162 -13.68 15.80 -22.18
C ILE A 162 -13.81 14.57 -21.26
N VAL A 163 -13.81 14.78 -19.94
CA VAL A 163 -13.88 13.74 -18.91
C VAL A 163 -14.83 14.14 -17.79
N ASN A 164 -15.48 13.15 -17.17
CA ASN A 164 -16.42 13.35 -16.07
C ASN A 164 -15.71 13.41 -14.71
N ALA A 165 -14.72 12.54 -14.50
CA ALA A 165 -14.07 12.34 -13.22
C ALA A 165 -12.67 11.75 -13.37
N ALA A 166 -11.87 11.86 -12.32
CA ALA A 166 -10.65 11.11 -12.13
C ALA A 166 -10.83 10.10 -10.99
N VAL A 167 -10.33 8.89 -11.19
CA VAL A 167 -10.46 7.76 -10.26
C VAL A 167 -9.09 7.11 -10.08
N ILE A 168 -8.63 7.00 -8.85
CA ILE A 168 -7.32 6.42 -8.50
C ILE A 168 -7.48 5.42 -7.35
N ASN A 169 -6.61 4.43 -7.27
CA ASN A 169 -6.60 3.48 -6.17
C ASN A 169 -5.81 4.04 -4.99
N GLY A 170 -6.29 3.88 -3.76
CA GLY A 170 -5.67 4.40 -2.54
C GLY A 170 -4.26 3.89 -2.30
N GLY A 171 -3.88 2.76 -2.92
CA GLY A 171 -2.51 2.23 -2.95
C GLY A 171 -1.47 3.14 -3.60
N ILE A 172 -1.90 4.14 -4.39
CA ILE A 172 -1.05 5.15 -5.05
C ILE A 172 -0.40 6.10 -4.04
N ALA A 173 -1.09 6.42 -2.94
CA ALA A 173 -0.58 7.27 -1.88
C ALA A 173 0.25 6.43 -0.89
N ARG A 174 1.52 6.80 -0.71
CA ARG A 174 2.51 5.99 0.02
C ARG A 174 3.01 6.62 1.30
N ASP A 175 3.03 7.93 1.37
CA ASP A 175 3.44 8.69 2.54
C ASP A 175 2.73 10.05 2.60
N SER A 176 2.72 10.66 3.78
CA SER A 176 2.10 11.95 4.03
C SER A 176 3.05 13.11 3.67
N ILE A 177 2.50 14.19 3.11
CA ILE A 177 3.25 15.43 2.92
C ILE A 177 2.95 16.36 4.09
N LYS A 178 3.98 16.63 4.90
CA LYS A 178 3.87 17.49 6.07
C LYS A 178 3.49 18.92 5.68
N GLN A 179 2.74 19.58 6.56
CA GLN A 179 2.51 21.01 6.48
C GLN A 179 3.84 21.77 6.65
N LYS A 180 4.34 22.38 5.57
CA LYS A 180 5.60 23.15 5.60
C LYS A 180 5.69 24.17 4.46
N ARG A 181 6.60 25.13 4.63
CA ARG A 181 6.86 26.20 3.64
C ARG A 181 7.58 25.70 2.39
N ASN A 182 8.45 24.71 2.53
CA ASN A 182 9.24 24.17 1.44
C ASN A 182 8.85 22.71 1.24
N VAL A 183 7.80 22.51 0.44
CA VAL A 183 7.48 21.20 -0.12
C VAL A 183 8.42 20.98 -1.30
N THR A 184 9.10 19.86 -1.29
CA THR A 184 10.16 19.50 -2.23
C THR A 184 9.68 18.42 -3.19
N LEU A 185 10.38 18.22 -4.30
CA LEU A 185 10.13 17.11 -5.21
C LEU A 185 10.29 15.76 -4.50
N GLY A 186 11.23 15.65 -3.54
CA GLY A 186 11.39 14.48 -2.69
C GLY A 186 10.16 14.17 -1.84
N ASP A 187 9.44 15.19 -1.36
CA ASP A 187 8.17 14.97 -0.65
C ASP A 187 7.09 14.43 -1.58
N LEU A 188 7.02 14.91 -2.82
CA LEU A 188 6.07 14.41 -3.81
C LEU A 188 6.40 12.98 -4.21
N LEU A 189 7.69 12.68 -4.46
CA LEU A 189 8.17 11.33 -4.76
C LEU A 189 7.89 10.37 -3.61
N GLY A 190 8.09 10.79 -2.36
CA GLY A 190 7.75 9.98 -1.19
C GLY A 190 6.24 9.69 -1.11
N ALA A 191 5.40 10.67 -1.43
CA ALA A 191 3.94 10.53 -1.41
C ALA A 191 3.40 9.67 -2.56
N MET A 192 3.95 9.79 -3.77
CA MET A 192 3.56 9.06 -4.98
C MET A 192 4.81 8.62 -5.77
N PRO A 193 5.50 7.55 -5.36
CA PRO A 193 6.77 7.10 -5.96
C PRO A 193 6.59 6.26 -7.23
N TYR A 194 5.40 5.71 -7.45
CA TYR A 194 5.12 4.86 -8.59
C TYR A 194 4.45 5.66 -9.67
N ASP A 195 5.24 6.03 -10.67
CA ASP A 195 4.70 6.68 -11.85
C ASP A 195 3.99 5.67 -12.77
N SER A 196 2.96 6.16 -13.44
CA SER A 196 2.16 5.43 -14.41
C SER A 196 1.56 6.43 -15.37
N ASP A 197 1.46 6.08 -16.65
CA ASP A 197 0.79 6.94 -17.61
C ASP A 197 -0.68 7.15 -17.22
N LEU A 198 -1.18 8.38 -17.39
CA LEU A 198 -2.60 8.65 -17.32
C LEU A 198 -3.33 8.10 -18.53
N ALA A 199 -4.56 7.64 -18.31
CA ALA A 199 -5.41 7.10 -19.33
C ALA A 199 -6.86 7.53 -19.15
N ILE A 200 -7.53 7.76 -20.27
CA ILE A 200 -8.97 7.96 -20.32
C ILE A 200 -9.63 6.64 -20.67
N MET A 201 -10.51 6.18 -19.79
CA MET A 201 -11.38 5.04 -20.01
C MET A 201 -12.79 5.51 -20.31
N ASN A 202 -13.36 5.09 -21.44
CA ASN A 202 -14.80 5.29 -21.67
C ASN A 202 -15.52 3.98 -21.36
N MET A 203 -16.51 4.05 -20.47
CA MET A 203 -17.26 2.88 -20.00
C MET A 203 -18.73 3.22 -19.76
N SER A 204 -19.59 2.20 -19.74
CA SER A 204 -20.99 2.38 -19.36
C SER A 204 -21.11 2.74 -17.87
N GLY A 205 -22.23 3.34 -17.46
CA GLY A 205 -22.52 3.56 -16.05
C GLY A 205 -22.54 2.26 -15.25
N TYR A 206 -22.98 1.16 -15.87
CA TYR A 206 -22.94 -0.16 -15.27
C TYR A 206 -21.50 -0.60 -14.99
N ASP A 207 -20.61 -0.51 -15.98
CA ASP A 207 -19.20 -0.86 -15.83
C ASP A 207 -18.51 0.01 -14.78
N LEU A 208 -18.85 1.31 -14.74
CA LEU A 208 -18.34 2.25 -13.72
C LEU A 208 -18.81 1.83 -12.32
N LEU A 209 -20.09 1.54 -12.14
CA LEU A 209 -20.61 1.05 -10.87
C LEU A 209 -19.91 -0.25 -10.44
N GLN A 210 -19.70 -1.19 -11.36
CA GLN A 210 -18.97 -2.43 -11.08
C GLN A 210 -17.51 -2.18 -10.68
N MET A 211 -16.84 -1.18 -11.26
CA MET A 211 -15.50 -0.76 -10.85
C MET A 211 -15.51 -0.29 -9.38
N PHE A 212 -16.48 0.52 -8.98
CA PHE A 212 -16.63 0.97 -7.59
C PHE A 212 -17.00 -0.19 -6.64
N GLU A 213 -17.91 -1.09 -7.02
CA GLU A 213 -18.24 -2.29 -6.22
C GLU A 213 -17.01 -3.19 -6.00
N TYR A 214 -16.20 -3.40 -7.05
CA TYR A 214 -14.99 -4.19 -6.95
C TYR A 214 -13.95 -3.57 -6.01
N SER A 215 -13.87 -2.25 -5.94
CA SER A 215 -12.93 -1.54 -5.07
C SER A 215 -13.08 -1.88 -3.58
N VAL A 216 -14.26 -2.32 -3.16
CA VAL A 216 -14.59 -2.64 -1.77
C VAL A 216 -14.92 -4.11 -1.53
N VAL A 217 -14.83 -4.97 -2.56
CA VAL A 217 -15.11 -6.40 -2.41
C VAL A 217 -14.06 -7.08 -1.52
N ASN A 218 -14.50 -7.99 -0.64
CA ASN A 218 -13.62 -8.74 0.26
C ASN A 218 -12.70 -7.84 1.11
N PHE A 219 -13.19 -6.67 1.53
CA PHE A 219 -12.49 -5.83 2.48
C PHE A 219 -12.12 -6.60 3.74
N THR A 220 -10.86 -6.49 4.14
CA THR A 220 -10.30 -7.11 5.34
C THR A 220 -9.18 -6.23 5.86
N TRP A 221 -9.05 -6.15 7.18
CA TRP A 221 -7.92 -5.50 7.84
C TRP A 221 -6.66 -6.36 7.84
N LEU A 222 -6.81 -7.67 7.63
CA LEU A 222 -5.75 -8.67 7.79
C LEU A 222 -5.54 -9.46 6.49
N PRO A 223 -4.30 -9.90 6.19
CA PRO A 223 -3.05 -9.50 6.87
C PRO A 223 -2.66 -8.05 6.53
N ASP A 224 -3.21 -7.49 5.45
CA ASP A 224 -2.99 -6.11 5.05
C ASP A 224 -4.20 -5.54 4.30
N LEU A 225 -4.38 -4.22 4.38
CA LEU A 225 -5.34 -3.47 3.57
C LEU A 225 -4.90 -3.44 2.10
N ASN A 226 -5.74 -3.93 1.20
CA ASN A 226 -5.50 -3.90 -0.24
C ASN A 226 -5.47 -2.46 -0.79
N GLY A 227 -4.73 -2.24 -1.88
CA GLY A 227 -4.57 -0.91 -2.49
C GLY A 227 -5.79 -0.42 -3.27
N LYS A 228 -6.77 -1.30 -3.55
CA LYS A 228 -7.76 -1.13 -4.62
C LYS A 228 -8.94 -0.20 -4.29
N PHE A 229 -9.10 0.21 -3.03
CA PHE A 229 -10.12 1.18 -2.62
C PHE A 229 -9.97 2.47 -3.44
N LEU A 230 -11.07 3.03 -3.96
CA LEU A 230 -10.98 4.13 -4.93
C LEU A 230 -11.15 5.50 -4.27
N GLN A 231 -10.27 6.41 -4.66
CA GLN A 231 -10.27 7.84 -4.36
C GLN A 231 -10.62 8.62 -5.63
N VAL A 232 -11.24 9.79 -5.50
CA VAL A 232 -11.88 10.44 -6.64
C VAL A 232 -11.71 11.96 -6.68
N SER A 233 -11.80 12.49 -7.90
CA SER A 233 -12.09 13.89 -8.20
C SER A 233 -13.19 13.95 -9.26
N GLY A 234 -14.12 14.90 -9.16
CA GLY A 234 -15.26 14.98 -10.07
C GLY A 234 -16.29 13.84 -9.91
N ALA A 235 -16.15 13.01 -8.87
CA ALA A 235 -17.15 12.01 -8.47
C ALA A 235 -17.47 12.12 -6.96
N ARG A 236 -18.62 11.56 -6.56
CA ARG A 236 -19.01 11.35 -5.17
C ARG A 236 -19.57 9.95 -5.02
N VAL A 237 -19.06 9.19 -4.06
CA VAL A 237 -19.49 7.81 -3.80
C VAL A 237 -19.82 7.60 -2.34
N VAL A 238 -20.87 6.82 -2.08
CA VAL A 238 -21.24 6.37 -0.75
C VAL A 238 -21.22 4.85 -0.73
N TYR A 239 -20.40 4.29 0.16
CA TYR A 239 -20.32 2.86 0.41
C TYR A 239 -21.04 2.50 1.71
N ASN A 240 -21.79 1.41 1.71
CA ASN A 240 -22.39 0.82 2.89
C ASN A 240 -21.94 -0.63 3.07
N PHE A 241 -21.09 -0.86 4.08
CA PHE A 241 -20.49 -2.16 4.36
C PHE A 241 -21.41 -3.11 5.14
N SER A 242 -22.57 -2.66 5.61
CA SER A 242 -23.63 -3.56 6.11
C SER A 242 -24.26 -4.40 4.98
N LEU A 243 -24.08 -3.97 3.72
CA LEU A 243 -24.58 -4.67 2.54
C LEU A 243 -23.58 -5.72 2.02
N PRO A 244 -24.08 -6.79 1.36
CA PRO A 244 -23.23 -7.83 0.81
C PRO A 244 -22.32 -7.27 -0.30
N ASN A 245 -21.19 -7.96 -0.54
CA ASN A 245 -20.31 -7.70 -1.67
C ASN A 245 -21.10 -7.57 -2.99
N GLY A 246 -20.83 -6.53 -3.77
CA GLY A 246 -21.52 -6.26 -5.03
C GLY A 246 -22.78 -5.40 -4.90
N CYS A 247 -23.18 -5.04 -3.68
CA CYS A 247 -24.28 -4.13 -3.38
C CYS A 247 -23.86 -3.00 -2.42
N ARG A 248 -22.57 -2.72 -2.27
CA ARG A 248 -22.07 -1.77 -1.26
C ARG A 248 -22.14 -0.32 -1.74
N VAL A 249 -22.19 -0.05 -3.04
CA VAL A 249 -22.31 1.30 -3.58
C VAL A 249 -23.78 1.71 -3.55
N VAL A 250 -24.15 2.55 -2.60
CA VAL A 250 -25.54 3.03 -2.44
C VAL A 250 -25.82 4.34 -3.16
N SER A 251 -24.78 5.09 -3.50
CA SER A 251 -24.86 6.27 -4.35
C SER A 251 -23.54 6.47 -5.09
N LEU A 252 -23.63 6.76 -6.38
CA LEU A 252 -22.49 7.14 -7.20
C LEU A 252 -22.92 8.28 -8.13
N LYS A 253 -22.27 9.43 -7.97
CA LYS A 253 -22.49 10.62 -8.79
C LYS A 253 -21.19 11.07 -9.45
N VAL A 254 -21.31 11.63 -10.64
CA VAL A 254 -20.17 12.22 -11.38
C VAL A 254 -20.56 13.57 -11.95
N LEU A 255 -19.58 14.44 -12.21
CA LEU A 255 -19.85 15.69 -12.90
C LEU A 255 -20.33 15.42 -14.33
N CYS A 256 -21.36 16.15 -14.79
CA CYS A 256 -21.64 16.25 -16.21
C CYS A 256 -20.41 16.82 -16.93
N ALA A 257 -20.02 16.26 -18.08
CA ALA A 257 -18.90 16.78 -18.88
C ALA A 257 -19.41 17.66 -20.05
N ASN A 258 -20.51 17.24 -20.68
CA ASN A 258 -21.17 17.96 -21.76
C ASN A 258 -22.27 18.89 -21.21
N CYS A 259 -21.86 19.92 -20.49
CA CYS A 259 -22.73 20.92 -19.88
C CYS A 259 -21.97 22.24 -19.68
N SER A 260 -22.66 23.38 -19.64
CA SER A 260 -21.99 24.67 -19.42
C SER A 260 -21.74 24.96 -17.93
N VAL A 261 -22.52 24.37 -17.04
CA VAL A 261 -22.36 24.48 -15.58
C VAL A 261 -22.17 23.06 -15.03
N PRO A 262 -20.98 22.71 -14.53
CA PRO A 262 -20.71 21.39 -13.99
C PRO A 262 -21.56 21.11 -12.75
N VAL A 263 -22.35 20.04 -12.79
CA VAL A 263 -23.15 19.57 -11.66
C VAL A 263 -23.01 18.06 -11.50
N TYR A 264 -23.12 17.58 -10.27
CA TYR A 264 -23.11 16.15 -9.98
C TYR A 264 -24.45 15.51 -10.34
N GLU A 265 -24.40 14.47 -11.18
CA GLU A 265 -25.55 13.68 -11.59
C GLU A 265 -25.36 12.22 -11.19
N ASP A 266 -26.47 11.53 -10.89
CA ASP A 266 -26.44 10.09 -10.63
C ASP A 266 -25.97 9.31 -11.86
N VAL A 267 -25.08 8.34 -11.63
CA VAL A 267 -24.61 7.43 -12.67
C VAL A 267 -25.76 6.54 -13.13
N LYS A 268 -26.11 6.65 -14.41
CA LYS A 268 -27.09 5.82 -15.11
C LYS A 268 -26.40 4.75 -15.94
N ASP A 269 -26.84 3.50 -15.78
CA ASP A 269 -26.24 2.31 -16.39
C ASP A 269 -25.95 2.43 -17.89
N ASN A 270 -26.93 2.91 -18.65
CA ASN A 270 -26.87 2.95 -20.11
C ASN A 270 -26.13 4.18 -20.67
N ASN A 271 -25.74 5.13 -19.83
CA ASN A 271 -24.96 6.29 -20.25
C ASN A 271 -23.47 5.92 -20.31
N THR A 272 -22.71 6.64 -21.15
CA THR A 272 -21.25 6.48 -21.24
C THR A 272 -20.57 7.59 -20.45
N TYR A 273 -19.52 7.22 -19.70
CA TYR A 273 -18.72 8.14 -18.90
C TYR A 273 -17.26 8.01 -19.29
N SER A 274 -16.57 9.16 -19.33
CA SER A 274 -15.13 9.25 -19.59
C SER A 274 -14.39 9.50 -18.29
N ILE A 275 -13.62 8.52 -17.85
CA ILE A 275 -12.95 8.51 -16.55
C ILE A 275 -11.44 8.55 -16.76
N VAL A 276 -10.76 9.50 -16.12
CA VAL A 276 -9.30 9.51 -16.05
C VAL A 276 -8.84 8.56 -14.95
N THR A 277 -7.85 7.74 -15.24
CA THR A 277 -7.19 6.88 -14.25
C THR A 277 -5.74 6.61 -14.66
N THR A 278 -5.04 5.75 -13.93
CA THR A 278 -3.67 5.34 -14.26
C THR A 278 -3.66 4.10 -15.15
N MET A 279 -2.60 3.91 -15.93
CA MET A 279 -2.44 2.71 -16.75
C MET A 279 -2.26 1.44 -15.91
N PHE A 280 -1.84 1.57 -14.66
CA PHE A 280 -1.89 0.49 -13.67
C PHE A 280 -3.32 -0.05 -13.50
N ILE A 281 -4.29 0.80 -13.19
CA ILE A 281 -5.70 0.38 -13.08
C ILE A 281 -6.22 -0.07 -14.44
N ALA A 282 -6.01 0.72 -15.49
CA ALA A 282 -6.53 0.43 -16.82
C ALA A 282 -6.04 -0.93 -17.37
N SER A 283 -4.83 -1.38 -16.97
CA SER A 283 -4.26 -2.68 -17.35
C SER A 283 -4.65 -3.84 -16.41
N GLY A 284 -5.45 -3.57 -15.38
CA GLY A 284 -5.96 -4.57 -14.43
C GLY A 284 -5.11 -4.75 -13.17
N GLY A 285 -4.27 -3.77 -12.85
CA GLY A 285 -3.64 -3.64 -11.54
C GLY A 285 -4.67 -3.70 -10.42
N ASP A 286 -4.26 -4.16 -9.24
CA ASP A 286 -5.16 -4.40 -8.10
C ASP A 286 -6.34 -5.36 -8.39
N GLY A 287 -6.29 -6.08 -9.50
CA GLY A 287 -7.28 -7.08 -9.91
C GLY A 287 -8.51 -6.51 -10.64
N PHE A 288 -8.51 -5.22 -10.99
CA PHE A 288 -9.60 -4.62 -11.77
C PHE A 288 -9.77 -5.32 -13.12
N LYS A 289 -11.02 -5.64 -13.47
CA LYS A 289 -11.37 -6.29 -14.74
C LYS A 289 -12.41 -5.45 -15.45
N PHE A 290 -12.23 -5.29 -16.75
CA PHE A 290 -13.10 -4.47 -17.58
C PHE A 290 -13.65 -5.28 -18.73
N ASN A 291 -14.92 -5.03 -19.07
CA ASN A 291 -15.56 -5.62 -20.23
C ASN A 291 -14.91 -5.15 -21.53
N LYS A 292 -15.08 -5.92 -22.61
CA LYS A 292 -14.45 -5.65 -23.92
C LYS A 292 -14.91 -4.34 -24.58
N ASN A 293 -16.09 -3.84 -24.20
CA ASN A 293 -16.66 -2.57 -24.66
C ASN A 293 -16.01 -1.34 -24.00
N VAL A 294 -15.30 -1.52 -22.87
CA VAL A 294 -14.58 -0.43 -22.21
C VAL A 294 -13.37 -0.06 -23.04
N THR A 295 -13.40 1.15 -23.59
CA THR A 295 -12.28 1.68 -24.39
C THR A 295 -11.28 2.37 -23.48
N LYS A 296 -9.99 2.28 -23.83
CA LYS A 296 -8.88 2.84 -23.06
C LYS A 296 -7.97 3.57 -24.02
N ARG A 297 -7.61 4.81 -23.71
CA ARG A 297 -6.61 5.59 -24.47
C ARG A 297 -5.65 6.26 -23.51
N THR A 298 -4.37 6.25 -23.88
CA THR A 298 -3.31 6.97 -23.17
C THR A 298 -2.55 7.83 -24.18
N GLU A 299 -1.97 8.90 -23.68
CA GLU A 299 -1.08 9.78 -24.44
C GLU A 299 0.37 9.68 -23.98
N GLY A 300 0.68 8.73 -23.09
CA GLY A 300 2.01 8.58 -22.50
C GLY A 300 2.37 9.69 -21.51
N VAL A 301 1.36 10.32 -20.89
CA VAL A 301 1.55 11.41 -19.95
C VAL A 301 1.79 10.84 -18.55
N SER A 302 2.95 11.13 -17.97
CA SER A 302 3.29 10.76 -16.59
C SER A 302 2.29 11.35 -15.58
N ALA A 303 1.73 10.49 -14.73
CA ALA A 303 0.89 10.91 -13.62
C ALA A 303 1.69 11.73 -12.60
N PHE A 304 2.95 11.36 -12.35
CA PHE A 304 3.82 12.07 -11.43
C PHE A 304 4.17 13.49 -11.92
N ASP A 305 4.43 13.67 -13.21
CA ASP A 305 4.68 14.99 -13.80
C ASP A 305 3.44 15.88 -13.71
N VAL A 306 2.26 15.32 -14.00
CA VAL A 306 0.98 16.03 -13.85
C VAL A 306 0.73 16.44 -12.40
N PHE A 307 0.98 15.54 -11.45
CA PHE A 307 0.86 15.84 -10.03
C PHE A 307 1.83 16.96 -9.59
N THR A 308 3.08 16.88 -10.02
CA THR A 308 4.12 17.90 -9.72
C THR A 308 3.76 19.27 -10.30
N ALA A 309 3.31 19.32 -11.56
CA ALA A 309 2.86 20.54 -12.20
C ALA A 309 1.64 21.15 -11.50
N TYR A 310 0.69 20.31 -11.08
CA TYR A 310 -0.49 20.76 -10.34
C TYR A 310 -0.12 21.33 -8.97
N VAL A 311 0.76 20.68 -8.21
CA VAL A 311 1.28 21.19 -6.93
C VAL A 311 1.92 22.57 -7.09
N LYS A 312 2.74 22.76 -8.14
CA LYS A 312 3.32 24.06 -8.48
C LYS A 312 2.23 25.10 -8.78
N LYS A 313 1.20 24.73 -9.54
CA LYS A 313 0.08 25.60 -9.93
C LYS A 313 -0.76 26.07 -8.74
N ILE A 314 -1.09 25.19 -7.80
CA ILE A 314 -2.01 25.51 -6.70
C ILE A 314 -1.32 25.97 -5.42
N SER A 315 0.00 26.18 -5.45
CA SER A 315 0.75 26.55 -4.25
C SER A 315 0.30 27.92 -3.71
N PRO A 316 0.05 28.07 -2.39
CA PRO A 316 0.13 27.05 -1.34
C PRO A 316 -1.04 26.04 -1.35
N ILE A 317 -0.72 24.74 -1.18
CA ILE A 317 -1.70 23.65 -1.10
C ILE A 317 -2.60 23.80 0.13
N LYS A 318 -3.90 23.58 -0.04
CA LYS A 318 -4.94 23.69 1.00
C LYS A 318 -6.02 22.60 0.90
N THR A 319 -5.73 21.49 0.23
CA THR A 319 -6.73 20.45 -0.11
C THR A 319 -7.40 19.88 1.14
N PRO A 320 -8.74 19.99 1.25
CA PRO A 320 -9.51 19.40 2.34
C PRO A 320 -10.02 17.99 1.98
N GLU A 321 -10.66 17.35 2.96
CA GLU A 321 -11.61 16.25 2.73
C GLU A 321 -13.00 16.88 2.55
N GLU A 322 -13.75 16.45 1.53
CA GLU A 322 -14.96 17.13 1.04
C GLU A 322 -16.15 16.17 0.87
N ASP A 323 -16.12 15.03 1.56
CA ASP A 323 -17.11 13.96 1.48
C ASP A 323 -17.30 13.45 0.04
N ARG A 324 -16.19 13.34 -0.70
CA ARG A 324 -16.12 12.69 -2.01
C ARG A 324 -16.29 11.18 -1.87
N VAL A 325 -15.80 10.60 -0.78
CA VAL A 325 -15.89 9.17 -0.48
C VAL A 325 -16.41 8.96 0.94
N VAL A 326 -17.69 8.59 1.05
CA VAL A 326 -18.34 8.33 2.34
C VAL A 326 -18.42 6.83 2.57
N VAL A 327 -18.05 6.38 3.76
CA VAL A 327 -18.08 4.98 4.16
C VAL A 327 -18.98 4.79 5.38
N ILE A 328 -20.00 3.94 5.24
CA ILE A 328 -20.99 3.60 6.26
C ILE A 328 -20.74 2.18 6.74
N ASP A 329 -20.81 1.96 8.05
CA ASP A 329 -20.72 0.65 8.71
C ASP A 329 -19.46 -0.16 8.35
N LEU A 330 -18.32 0.51 8.19
CA LEU A 330 -17.04 -0.17 7.96
C LEU A 330 -16.77 -1.15 9.13
N PRO A 331 -16.41 -2.43 8.86
CA PRO A 331 -16.10 -3.37 9.92
C PRO A 331 -14.98 -2.83 10.80
N PRO A 332 -15.10 -2.90 12.14
CA PRO A 332 -14.06 -2.38 13.03
C PRO A 332 -12.77 -3.17 12.83
N ARG A 333 -11.63 -2.47 12.99
CA ARG A 333 -10.32 -3.11 12.97
C ARG A 333 -10.25 -4.14 14.11
N PRO A 334 -9.91 -5.41 13.85
CA PRO A 334 -9.81 -6.42 14.90
C PRO A 334 -8.79 -5.98 15.95
N ASN A 335 -9.15 -6.04 17.23
CA ASN A 335 -8.17 -5.99 18.30
C ASN A 335 -7.38 -7.30 18.24
N ILE A 336 -6.17 -7.25 17.70
CA ILE A 336 -5.22 -8.35 17.85
C ILE A 336 -4.72 -8.30 19.30
N THR A 337 -5.55 -8.75 20.23
CA THR A 337 -5.07 -9.20 21.53
C THR A 337 -4.25 -10.43 21.23
N THR A 338 -2.93 -10.34 21.39
CA THR A 338 -2.05 -11.51 21.48
C THR A 338 -2.74 -12.50 22.40
N THR A 339 -3.10 -13.67 21.86
CA THR A 339 -3.56 -14.81 22.64
C THR A 339 -2.60 -14.93 23.84
N PRO A 340 -3.10 -14.96 25.09
CA PRO A 340 -2.22 -15.18 26.23
C PRO A 340 -1.44 -16.46 25.95
N LEU A 341 -0.13 -16.44 26.20
CA LEU A 341 0.69 -17.64 26.14
C LEU A 341 -0.07 -18.77 26.84
N PRO A 342 -0.08 -20.01 26.29
CA PRO A 342 -0.57 -21.14 27.05
C PRO A 342 0.19 -21.14 28.37
N THR A 343 -0.56 -21.00 29.47
CA THR A 343 -0.02 -21.06 30.82
C THR A 343 0.50 -22.48 31.01
N THR A 344 1.75 -22.73 30.66
CA THR A 344 2.47 -23.89 31.14
C THR A 344 2.63 -23.69 32.63
N THR A 345 1.80 -24.40 33.41
CA THR A 345 2.05 -24.66 34.82
C THR A 345 3.46 -25.23 34.93
N VAL A 346 4.38 -24.40 35.40
CA VAL A 346 5.74 -24.80 35.75
C VAL A 346 5.62 -25.76 36.92
N SER A 347 5.70 -27.06 36.61
CA SER A 347 6.13 -28.06 37.58
C SER A 347 7.57 -27.72 37.98
N SER A 348 7.83 -27.68 39.28
CA SER A 348 9.05 -27.25 39.96
C SER A 348 10.35 -27.66 39.26
N VAL A 349 11.17 -26.64 38.96
CA VAL A 349 12.57 -26.81 38.58
C VAL A 349 13.39 -27.20 39.82
N MET A 350 14.12 -28.31 39.70
CA MET A 350 15.12 -28.79 40.66
C MET A 350 16.26 -27.79 40.86
N ALA A 351 16.89 -27.87 42.03
CA ALA A 351 17.91 -26.96 42.53
C ALA A 351 19.23 -26.97 41.72
N ARG A 352 20.00 -25.90 41.95
CA ARG A 352 21.12 -25.37 41.17
C ARG A 352 22.46 -26.13 41.32
N GLU A 353 22.46 -27.45 41.47
CA GLU A 353 23.69 -28.23 41.73
C GLU A 353 24.15 -29.20 40.62
N ASP A 354 23.35 -29.48 39.57
CA ASP A 354 23.71 -30.51 38.57
C ASP A 354 24.48 -30.03 37.31
N TRP A 355 24.99 -28.79 37.28
CA TRP A 355 25.68 -28.24 36.10
C TRP A 355 27.21 -28.46 36.03
N ARG A 356 27.78 -29.41 36.80
CA ARG A 356 29.26 -29.58 36.88
C ARG A 356 29.84 -30.92 36.43
N ALA A 357 29.11 -31.75 35.69
CA ALA A 357 29.63 -33.01 35.20
C ALA A 357 29.29 -33.26 33.73
N MET A 358 29.88 -32.52 32.78
CA MET A 358 30.03 -32.95 31.37
C MET A 358 30.95 -32.02 30.56
N ARG A 359 32.18 -31.81 31.06
CA ARG A 359 33.31 -31.42 30.20
C ARG A 359 34.49 -32.32 30.51
N ARG A 360 34.66 -33.37 29.72
CA ARG A 360 35.93 -34.01 29.37
C ARG A 360 35.68 -35.14 28.37
N ASN A 361 36.52 -35.18 27.33
CA ASN A 361 36.72 -36.26 26.33
C ASN A 361 35.77 -36.16 25.11
N PHE A 362 36.16 -36.05 23.83
CA PHE A 362 37.39 -36.21 23.03
C PHE A 362 37.29 -35.28 21.79
N LEU A 363 38.32 -34.52 21.41
CA LEU A 363 39.12 -34.70 20.17
C LEU A 363 38.62 -35.78 19.18
N TRP A 364 37.94 -35.36 18.10
CA TRP A 364 38.44 -35.26 16.72
C TRP A 364 37.45 -34.44 15.89
#